data_AF-A0A3M1CYD3-F1
#
_entry.id   AF-A0A3M1CYD3-F1
#
_cell.length_a   1.000
_cell.length_b   1.000
_cell.length_c   1.000
_cell.angle_alpha   90.00
_cell.angle_beta   90.00
_cell.angle_gamma   90.00
#
_symmetry.space_group_name_H-M   'P 1'
#
loop_
_entity.id
_entity.type
_entity.pdbx_description
1 polymer ?
#
loop_
_entity_poly.entity_id
_entity_poly.type
_entity_poly.pdbx_seq_one_letter_code
_entity_poly.pdbx_strand_id
1 'polypeptide(L)'
;MKDLDKLLTEAQAVLKLKPPEAAARLEAMDIDRKLGLVLSLPPDRRRLELILLDKDPASLVQALPPEEWLLTLKTIGETDAIELLELSSDEQALYLADLELWTRDGVDLSRFAWLNHLFFACSADRLKRWMDRLDFEIWDLFIERTVIPVDREAIPDLPDKLADRVVTPDNYHFLVVRLGADVDAVRRVIDFMYSELREMFFALWGNIGTTPPAEVEELARRWRDGRLADRGWPDLEQAYEVLKDRDPQLLQPVALPRGWSD
;
A
#
# COMPACT_ATOMS: atom_id res chain seq x y z
N MET A 1 -0.64 31.09 5.63
CA MET A 1 0.35 31.09 6.73
C MET A 1 -0.29 31.24 8.11
N LYS A 2 -0.93 32.40 8.45
CA LYS A 2 -1.48 32.63 9.81
C LYS A 2 -2.45 31.56 10.34
N ASP A 3 -3.21 30.88 9.47
CA ASP A 3 -4.15 29.84 9.91
C ASP A 3 -3.52 28.46 10.05
N LEU A 4 -2.44 28.17 9.30
CA LEU A 4 -1.66 26.95 9.46
C LEU A 4 -0.88 26.97 10.77
N ASP A 5 -0.28 28.11 11.12
CA ASP A 5 0.46 28.28 12.39
C ASP A 5 -0.45 28.12 13.61
N LYS A 6 -1.72 28.56 13.51
CA LYS A 6 -2.73 28.36 14.56
C LYS A 6 -3.10 26.89 14.70
N LEU A 7 -3.34 26.19 13.58
CA LEU A 7 -3.63 24.76 13.58
C LEU A 7 -2.48 23.97 14.20
N LEU A 8 -1.24 24.28 13.83
CA LEU A 8 -0.05 23.64 14.38
C LEU A 8 0.07 23.88 15.89
N THR A 9 -0.13 25.13 16.33
CA THR A 9 -0.08 25.47 17.76
C THR A 9 -1.16 24.72 18.55
N GLU A 10 -2.36 24.61 17.98
CA GLU A 10 -3.46 23.87 18.60
C GLU A 10 -3.19 22.36 18.64
N ALA A 11 -2.70 21.77 17.56
CA ALA A 11 -2.34 20.35 17.51
C ALA A 11 -1.28 20.01 18.57
N GLN A 12 -0.24 20.85 18.70
CA GLN A 12 0.77 20.73 19.74
C GLN A 12 0.23 20.92 21.15
N ALA A 13 -0.81 21.75 21.32
CA ALA A 13 -1.47 21.90 22.61
C ALA A 13 -2.27 20.65 22.99
N VAL A 14 -3.02 20.07 22.03
CA VAL A 14 -3.78 18.82 22.24
C VAL A 14 -2.85 17.67 22.61
N LEU A 15 -1.72 17.50 21.92
CA LEU A 15 -0.72 16.46 22.23
C LEU A 15 -0.09 16.57 23.64
N LYS A 16 -0.17 17.75 24.28
CA LYS A 16 0.34 17.96 25.64
C LYS A 16 -0.70 17.68 26.73
N LEU A 17 -1.97 17.51 26.37
CA LEU A 17 -3.04 17.19 27.31
C LEU A 17 -2.95 15.72 27.76
N LYS A 18 -3.61 15.40 28.88
CA LYS A 18 -3.78 14.00 29.27
C LYS A 18 -4.73 13.31 28.28
N PRO A 19 -4.60 12.00 28.01
CA PRO A 19 -5.41 11.33 26.98
C PRO A 19 -6.94 11.56 27.09
N PRO A 20 -7.57 11.53 28.28
CA PRO A 20 -9.01 11.81 28.40
C PRO A 20 -9.39 13.24 28.03
N GLU A 21 -8.53 14.21 28.35
CA GLU A 21 -8.76 15.63 28.05
C GLU A 21 -8.54 15.91 26.55
N ALA A 22 -7.53 15.28 25.95
CA ALA A 22 -7.29 15.35 24.50
C ALA A 22 -8.46 14.74 23.71
N ALA A 23 -8.92 13.55 24.10
CA ALA A 23 -10.05 12.89 23.47
C ALA A 23 -11.33 13.74 23.53
N ALA A 24 -11.66 14.29 24.70
CA ALA A 24 -12.80 15.19 24.84
C ALA A 24 -12.67 16.47 23.99
N ARG A 25 -11.43 16.99 23.87
CA ARG A 25 -11.15 18.16 23.04
C ARG A 25 -11.35 17.87 21.55
N LEU A 26 -10.89 16.71 21.08
CA LEU A 26 -11.08 16.25 19.71
C LEU A 26 -12.55 15.93 19.44
N GLU A 27 -13.25 15.27 20.36
CA GLU A 27 -14.67 14.94 20.21
C GLU A 27 -15.57 16.17 19.99
N ALA A 28 -15.19 17.32 20.57
CA ALA A 28 -15.89 18.59 20.37
C ALA A 28 -15.64 19.24 18.99
N MET A 29 -14.78 18.67 18.15
CA MET A 29 -14.44 19.15 16.80
C MET A 29 -15.14 18.31 15.72
N ASP A 30 -15.44 18.93 14.59
CA ASP A 30 -15.83 18.21 13.38
C ASP A 30 -14.61 17.53 12.71
N ILE A 31 -14.89 16.65 11.74
CA ILE A 31 -13.84 15.88 11.06
C ILE A 31 -12.86 16.79 10.30
N ASP A 32 -13.35 17.83 9.65
CA ASP A 32 -12.53 18.76 8.87
C ASP A 32 -11.53 19.50 9.77
N ARG A 33 -11.95 19.91 10.97
CA ARG A 33 -11.07 20.54 11.94
C ARG A 33 -10.02 19.56 12.46
N LYS A 34 -10.41 18.32 12.79
CA LYS A 34 -9.49 17.27 13.22
C LYS A 34 -8.43 16.97 12.15
N LEU A 35 -8.86 16.82 10.90
CA LEU A 35 -7.96 16.64 9.76
C LEU A 35 -7.01 17.82 9.60
N GLY A 36 -7.52 19.06 9.72
CA GLY A 36 -6.69 20.25 9.70
C GLY A 36 -5.59 20.23 10.77
N LEU A 37 -5.87 19.72 11.98
CA LEU A 37 -4.86 19.56 13.02
C LEU A 37 -3.82 18.49 12.64
N VAL A 38 -4.25 17.31 12.18
CA VAL A 38 -3.35 16.24 11.76
C VAL A 38 -2.43 16.71 10.62
N LEU A 39 -3.00 17.32 9.58
CA LEU A 39 -2.26 17.78 8.40
C LEU A 39 -1.34 18.98 8.71
N SER A 40 -1.63 19.75 9.76
CA SER A 40 -0.73 20.82 10.21
C SER A 40 0.56 20.30 10.87
N LEU A 41 0.54 19.07 11.40
CA LEU A 41 1.73 18.42 11.93
C LEU A 41 2.60 17.89 10.78
N PRO A 42 3.94 17.91 10.93
CA PRO A 42 4.83 17.21 10.00
C PRO A 42 4.45 15.73 9.89
N PRO A 43 4.71 15.08 8.74
CA PRO A 43 4.46 13.66 8.55
C PRO A 43 5.46 12.87 9.39
N ASP A 44 5.17 12.72 10.68
CA ASP A 44 5.94 11.93 11.63
C ASP A 44 5.00 11.31 12.68
N ARG A 45 5.59 10.65 13.68
CA ARG A 45 4.87 9.92 14.74
C ARG A 45 3.80 10.77 15.45
N ARG A 46 3.95 12.10 15.49
CA ARG A 46 2.96 12.99 16.14
C ARG A 46 1.61 12.98 15.44
N ARG A 47 1.55 12.73 14.12
CA ARG A 47 0.28 12.54 13.41
C ARG A 47 -0.45 11.31 13.95
N LEU A 48 0.24 10.19 14.07
CA LEU A 48 -0.31 8.96 14.63
C LEU A 48 -0.74 9.16 16.09
N GLU A 49 0.10 9.78 16.92
CA GLU A 49 -0.23 10.08 18.32
C GLU A 49 -1.51 10.93 18.43
N LEU A 50 -1.68 11.95 17.60
CA LEU A 50 -2.89 12.77 17.59
C LEU A 50 -4.12 11.97 17.14
N ILE A 51 -3.96 11.13 16.11
CA ILE A 51 -5.02 10.27 15.58
C ILE A 51 -5.54 9.31 16.65
N LEU A 52 -4.63 8.64 17.36
CA LEU A 52 -4.96 7.63 18.38
C LEU A 52 -5.61 8.22 19.65
N LEU A 53 -5.56 9.54 19.83
CA LEU A 53 -6.28 10.24 20.89
C LEU A 53 -7.77 10.44 20.54
N ASP A 54 -8.17 10.30 19.27
CA ASP A 54 -9.57 10.36 18.88
C ASP A 54 -10.34 9.12 19.36
N LYS A 55 -11.64 9.28 19.62
CA LYS A 55 -12.52 8.16 19.96
C LYS A 55 -12.78 7.23 18.77
N ASP A 56 -12.64 7.74 17.55
CA ASP A 56 -12.79 7.02 16.30
C ASP A 56 -11.55 7.28 15.40
N PRO A 57 -10.40 6.68 15.73
CA PRO A 57 -9.15 6.91 15.01
C PRO A 57 -9.24 6.41 13.56
N ALA A 58 -10.02 5.36 13.30
CA ALA A 58 -10.21 4.82 11.95
C ALA A 58 -10.86 5.84 11.02
N SER A 59 -11.93 6.52 11.47
CA SER A 59 -12.57 7.57 10.68
C SER A 59 -11.59 8.70 10.31
N LEU A 60 -10.72 9.09 11.24
CA LEU A 60 -9.74 10.15 10.99
C LEU A 60 -8.63 9.69 10.05
N VAL A 61 -8.13 8.45 10.18
CA VAL A 61 -7.15 7.87 9.23
C VAL A 61 -7.76 7.79 7.84
N GLN A 62 -8.96 7.27 7.70
CA GLN A 62 -9.61 7.04 6.40
C GLN A 62 -9.99 8.34 5.69
N ALA A 63 -10.16 9.43 6.43
CA ALA A 63 -10.43 10.75 5.86
C ALA A 63 -9.15 11.51 5.46
N LEU A 64 -7.95 10.99 5.78
CA LEU A 64 -6.70 11.55 5.24
C LEU A 64 -6.60 11.28 3.73
N PRO A 65 -6.17 12.28 2.93
CA PRO A 65 -5.74 12.04 1.56
C PRO A 65 -4.70 10.91 1.53
N PRO A 66 -4.81 9.92 0.63
CA PRO A 66 -3.88 8.78 0.63
C PRO A 66 -2.42 9.17 0.43
N GLU A 67 -2.15 10.30 -0.22
CA GLU A 67 -0.83 10.91 -0.34
C GLU A 67 -0.24 11.28 1.03
N GLU A 68 -1.03 11.93 1.88
CA GLU A 68 -0.64 12.35 3.23
C GLU A 68 -0.56 11.17 4.21
N TRP A 69 -1.47 10.20 4.05
CA TRP A 69 -1.43 8.94 4.78
C TRP A 69 -0.16 8.15 4.45
N LEU A 70 0.14 7.96 3.16
CA LEU A 70 1.34 7.24 2.71
C LEU A 70 2.61 7.96 3.16
N LEU A 71 2.67 9.29 3.02
CA LEU A 71 3.81 10.06 3.48
C LEU A 71 4.04 9.87 4.98
N THR A 72 2.97 9.84 5.79
CA THR A 72 3.05 9.57 7.23
C THR A 72 3.51 8.13 7.50
N LEU A 73 2.97 7.15 6.78
CA LEU A 73 3.35 5.74 6.90
C LEU A 73 4.85 5.52 6.63
N LYS A 74 5.38 6.21 5.62
CA LYS A 74 6.79 6.07 5.18
C LYS A 74 7.80 6.72 6.11
N THR A 75 7.38 7.62 7.00
CA THR A 75 8.27 8.38 7.87
C THR A 75 8.25 7.93 9.33
N ILE A 76 7.32 7.05 9.70
CA ILE A 76 7.25 6.43 11.03
C ILE A 76 7.95 5.05 11.03
N GLY A 77 8.21 4.52 12.23
CA GLY A 77 8.82 3.19 12.39
C GLY A 77 7.85 2.05 12.07
N GLU A 78 8.38 0.85 11.81
CA GLU A 78 7.59 -0.33 11.40
C GLU A 78 6.43 -0.66 12.37
N THR A 79 6.66 -0.61 13.69
CA THR A 79 5.60 -0.86 14.68
C THR A 79 4.45 0.14 14.58
N ASP A 80 4.78 1.43 14.44
CA ASP A 80 3.79 2.50 14.30
C ASP A 80 3.08 2.40 12.94
N ALA A 81 3.79 1.95 11.90
CA ALA A 81 3.24 1.74 10.57
C ALA A 81 2.16 0.67 10.54
N ILE A 82 2.31 -0.42 11.31
CA ILE A 82 1.29 -1.48 11.42
C ILE A 82 0.00 -0.92 12.03
N GLU A 83 0.09 -0.08 13.05
CA GLU A 83 -1.09 0.55 13.68
C GLU A 83 -1.80 1.50 12.72
N LEU A 84 -1.04 2.28 11.94
CA LEU A 84 -1.61 3.15 10.91
C LEU A 84 -2.21 2.35 9.73
N LEU A 85 -1.61 1.22 9.36
CA LEU A 85 -2.13 0.29 8.34
C LEU A 85 -3.43 -0.38 8.77
N GLU A 86 -3.53 -0.79 10.04
CA GLU A 86 -4.72 -1.41 10.60
C GLU A 86 -5.97 -0.53 10.42
N LEU A 87 -5.80 0.78 10.60
CA LEU A 87 -6.87 1.77 10.54
C LEU A 87 -7.19 2.27 9.11
N SER A 88 -6.35 1.91 8.14
CA SER A 88 -6.43 2.43 6.77
C SER A 88 -7.66 1.97 6.00
N SER A 89 -8.07 2.80 5.03
CA SER A 89 -9.07 2.41 4.04
C SER A 89 -8.47 1.49 2.98
N ASP A 90 -9.34 0.77 2.27
CA ASP A 90 -8.92 -0.09 1.16
C ASP A 90 -8.34 0.72 -0.01
N GLU A 91 -8.78 1.97 -0.17
CA GLU A 91 -8.23 2.91 -1.15
C GLU A 91 -6.79 3.33 -0.79
N GLN A 92 -6.53 3.61 0.49
CA GLN A 92 -5.20 3.96 0.99
C GLN A 92 -4.23 2.78 0.82
N ALA A 93 -4.65 1.57 1.19
CA ALA A 93 -3.83 0.37 1.01
C ALA A 93 -3.53 0.08 -0.48
N LEU A 94 -4.52 0.26 -1.37
CA LEU A 94 -4.30 0.09 -2.81
C LEU A 94 -3.36 1.17 -3.36
N TYR A 95 -3.47 2.41 -2.89
CA TYR A 95 -2.56 3.49 -3.27
C TYR A 95 -1.10 3.21 -2.85
N LEU A 96 -0.89 2.64 -1.66
CA LEU A 96 0.41 2.12 -1.23
C LEU A 96 0.94 1.07 -2.21
N ALA A 97 0.09 0.14 -2.64
CA ALA A 97 0.46 -0.88 -3.63
C ALA A 97 0.87 -0.27 -4.98
N ASP A 98 0.09 0.69 -5.47
CA ASP A 98 0.31 1.37 -6.75
C ASP A 98 1.66 2.08 -6.82
N LEU A 99 2.15 2.59 -5.69
CA LEU A 99 3.45 3.27 -5.63
C LEU A 99 4.60 2.35 -5.25
N GLU A 100 4.40 1.45 -4.28
CA GLU A 100 5.50 0.68 -3.71
C GLU A 100 5.77 -0.62 -4.45
N LEU A 101 4.78 -1.29 -5.03
CA LEU A 101 5.02 -2.60 -5.68
C LEU A 101 5.82 -2.52 -6.99
N TRP A 102 5.91 -1.32 -7.58
CA TRP A 102 6.38 -1.13 -8.94
C TRP A 102 7.80 -0.56 -9.00
N THR A 103 8.55 -1.05 -9.98
CA THR A 103 9.81 -0.47 -10.45
C THR A 103 9.65 -0.02 -11.90
N ARG A 104 10.71 0.54 -12.50
CA ARG A 104 10.72 0.82 -13.94
C ARG A 104 10.45 -0.42 -14.79
N ASP A 105 10.91 -1.58 -14.33
CA ASP A 105 10.91 -2.82 -15.11
C ASP A 105 9.69 -3.69 -14.86
N GLY A 106 8.78 -3.29 -13.96
CA GLY A 106 7.58 -4.05 -13.61
C GLY A 106 7.35 -4.22 -12.11
N VAL A 107 6.52 -5.21 -11.77
CA VAL A 107 6.22 -5.58 -10.38
C VAL A 107 7.43 -6.27 -9.75
N ASP A 108 7.86 -5.81 -8.58
CA ASP A 108 9.01 -6.36 -7.86
C ASP A 108 8.58 -7.31 -6.73
N LEU A 109 9.09 -8.55 -6.77
CA LEU A 109 8.73 -9.59 -5.79
C LEU A 109 9.24 -9.32 -4.39
N SER A 110 10.40 -8.66 -4.24
CA SER A 110 10.94 -8.33 -2.92
C SER A 110 10.09 -7.25 -2.25
N ARG A 111 9.62 -6.26 -3.03
CA ARG A 111 8.67 -5.24 -2.54
C ARG A 111 7.30 -5.85 -2.22
N PHE A 112 6.85 -6.80 -3.03
CA PHE A 112 5.64 -7.56 -2.75
C PHE A 112 5.73 -8.36 -1.44
N ALA A 113 6.85 -9.06 -1.23
CA ALA A 113 7.10 -9.80 0.00
C ALA A 113 7.14 -8.88 1.23
N TRP A 114 7.80 -7.72 1.12
CA TRP A 114 7.81 -6.71 2.19
C TRP A 114 6.41 -6.18 2.49
N LEU A 115 5.63 -5.85 1.47
CA LEU A 115 4.28 -5.31 1.66
C LEU A 115 3.37 -6.34 2.34
N ASN A 116 3.43 -7.60 1.91
CA ASN A 116 2.71 -8.67 2.58
C ASN A 116 3.18 -8.88 4.01
N HIS A 117 4.48 -8.83 4.29
CA HIS A 117 4.98 -8.91 5.67
C HIS A 117 4.32 -7.89 6.58
N LEU A 118 4.15 -6.63 6.13
CA LEU A 118 3.42 -5.61 6.89
C LEU A 118 1.95 -5.98 7.10
N PHE A 119 1.23 -6.40 6.06
CA PHE A 119 -0.19 -6.76 6.19
C PHE A 119 -0.43 -8.03 6.99
N PHE A 120 0.52 -8.99 7.00
CA PHE A 120 0.46 -10.18 7.86
C PHE A 120 0.69 -9.84 9.34
N ALA A 121 1.27 -8.67 9.64
CA ALA A 121 1.39 -8.16 11.01
C ALA A 121 0.14 -7.41 11.49
N CYS A 122 -0.80 -7.09 10.59
CA CYS A 122 -2.11 -6.54 10.91
C CYS A 122 -3.10 -7.63 11.38
N SER A 123 -4.32 -7.23 11.72
CA SER A 123 -5.41 -8.17 12.03
C SER A 123 -5.79 -9.03 10.82
N ALA A 124 -6.39 -10.19 11.08
CA ALA A 124 -6.90 -11.07 10.02
C ALA A 124 -7.93 -10.37 9.12
N ASP A 125 -8.77 -9.50 9.69
CA ASP A 125 -9.75 -8.73 8.93
C ASP A 125 -9.07 -7.71 8.01
N ARG A 126 -8.04 -6.99 8.50
CA ARG A 126 -7.28 -6.05 7.66
C ARG A 126 -6.51 -6.78 6.56
N LEU A 127 -5.87 -7.91 6.88
CA LEU A 127 -5.19 -8.76 5.91
C LEU A 127 -6.15 -9.27 4.83
N LYS A 128 -7.34 -9.74 5.22
CA LYS A 128 -8.38 -10.18 4.28
C LYS A 128 -8.78 -9.06 3.32
N ARG A 129 -9.10 -7.88 3.85
CA ARG A 129 -9.42 -6.70 3.01
C ARG A 129 -8.27 -6.32 2.07
N TRP A 130 -7.03 -6.39 2.53
CA TRP A 130 -5.85 -6.16 1.68
C TRP A 130 -5.80 -7.14 0.51
N MET A 131 -5.93 -8.43 0.78
CA MET A 131 -5.84 -9.47 -0.24
C MET A 131 -7.01 -9.42 -1.22
N ASP A 132 -8.23 -9.13 -0.75
CA ASP A 132 -9.42 -8.95 -1.58
C ASP A 132 -9.36 -7.69 -2.45
N ARG A 133 -8.74 -6.62 -1.94
CA ARG A 133 -8.68 -5.33 -2.63
C ARG A 133 -7.60 -5.28 -3.72
N LEU A 134 -6.49 -5.95 -3.49
CA LEU A 134 -5.38 -5.96 -4.44
C LEU A 134 -5.80 -6.63 -5.75
N ASP A 135 -5.36 -6.09 -6.88
CA ASP A 135 -5.76 -6.59 -8.20
C ASP A 135 -5.39 -8.08 -8.35
N PHE A 136 -6.30 -8.86 -8.95
CA PHE A 136 -6.11 -10.30 -9.16
C PHE A 136 -4.80 -10.58 -9.91
N GLU A 137 -4.48 -9.76 -10.91
CA GLU A 137 -3.27 -9.84 -11.72
C GLU A 137 -1.99 -9.75 -10.88
N ILE A 138 -2.00 -8.99 -9.77
CA ILE A 138 -0.84 -8.89 -8.89
C ILE A 138 -0.63 -10.21 -8.13
N TRP A 139 -1.70 -10.84 -7.65
CA TRP A 139 -1.63 -12.17 -7.03
C TRP A 139 -1.23 -13.24 -8.04
N ASP A 140 -1.76 -13.17 -9.26
CA ASP A 140 -1.42 -14.07 -10.36
C ASP A 140 0.07 -14.01 -10.69
N LEU A 141 0.63 -12.80 -10.86
CA LEU A 141 2.07 -12.59 -11.03
C LEU A 141 2.89 -13.14 -9.88
N PHE A 142 2.43 -12.96 -8.64
CA PHE A 142 3.12 -13.50 -7.47
C PHE A 142 3.16 -15.03 -7.53
N ILE A 143 2.03 -15.69 -7.77
CA ILE A 143 1.94 -17.15 -7.87
C ILE A 143 2.84 -17.65 -9.01
N GLU A 144 2.68 -17.11 -10.22
CA GLU A 144 3.50 -17.46 -11.39
C GLU A 144 5.01 -17.39 -11.13
N ARG A 145 5.44 -16.31 -10.48
CA ARG A 145 6.86 -16.00 -10.27
C ARG A 145 7.46 -16.66 -9.04
N THR A 146 6.65 -17.20 -8.13
CA THR A 146 7.15 -17.77 -6.86
C THR A 146 6.95 -19.26 -6.73
N VAL A 147 5.99 -19.86 -7.42
CA VAL A 147 5.70 -21.29 -7.29
C VAL A 147 5.62 -22.02 -8.63
N ILE A 148 5.68 -23.35 -8.56
CA ILE A 148 5.49 -24.28 -9.68
C ILE A 148 4.53 -25.37 -9.18
N PRO A 149 3.37 -25.59 -9.83
CA PRO A 149 2.50 -26.71 -9.48
C PRO A 149 3.18 -28.03 -9.86
N VAL A 150 3.06 -29.03 -9.00
CA VAL A 150 3.62 -30.36 -9.23
C VAL A 150 2.61 -31.43 -8.85
N ASP A 151 2.61 -32.52 -9.59
CA ASP A 151 1.86 -33.72 -9.20
C ASP A 151 2.53 -34.37 -7.98
N ARG A 152 1.71 -34.96 -7.11
CA ARG A 152 2.19 -35.62 -5.89
C ARG A 152 3.21 -36.72 -6.20
N GLU A 153 2.99 -37.45 -7.29
CA GLU A 153 3.82 -38.55 -7.76
C GLU A 153 5.20 -38.09 -8.22
N ALA A 154 5.37 -36.82 -8.62
CA ALA A 154 6.64 -36.25 -9.05
C ALA A 154 7.50 -35.73 -7.89
N ILE A 155 6.94 -35.60 -6.69
CA ILE A 155 7.64 -35.07 -5.51
C ILE A 155 8.91 -35.87 -5.15
N PRO A 156 8.89 -37.22 -5.14
CA PRO A 156 10.09 -38.01 -4.84
C PRO A 156 11.24 -37.82 -5.83
N ASP A 157 10.94 -37.39 -7.05
CA ASP A 157 11.91 -37.16 -8.13
C ASP A 157 12.43 -35.71 -8.18
N LEU A 158 11.95 -34.84 -7.29
CA LEU A 158 12.43 -33.46 -7.21
C LEU A 158 13.92 -33.44 -6.80
N PRO A 159 14.72 -32.53 -7.38
CA PRO A 159 16.07 -32.28 -6.90
C PRO A 159 16.08 -31.93 -5.40
N ASP A 160 17.07 -32.42 -4.64
CA ASP A 160 17.17 -32.21 -3.18
C ASP A 160 16.96 -30.74 -2.76
N LYS A 161 17.52 -29.79 -3.52
CA LYS A 161 17.39 -28.34 -3.27
C LYS A 161 15.96 -27.79 -3.36
N LEU A 162 15.03 -28.55 -3.93
CA LEU A 162 13.61 -28.21 -4.10
C LEU A 162 12.69 -29.06 -3.22
N ALA A 163 13.13 -30.23 -2.76
CA ALA A 163 12.31 -31.15 -1.96
C ALA A 163 11.77 -30.48 -0.66
N ASP A 164 12.63 -29.74 0.04
CA ASP A 164 12.25 -29.01 1.27
C ASP A 164 11.46 -27.71 1.00
N ARG A 165 11.14 -27.43 -0.27
CA ARG A 165 10.44 -26.22 -0.72
C ARG A 165 9.02 -26.53 -1.20
N VAL A 166 8.55 -27.76 -1.00
CA VAL A 166 7.17 -28.15 -1.27
C VAL A 166 6.24 -27.55 -0.21
N VAL A 167 5.21 -26.85 -0.68
CA VAL A 167 4.11 -26.31 0.13
C VAL A 167 2.80 -26.88 -0.38
N THR A 168 1.88 -27.17 0.53
CA THR A 168 0.54 -27.63 0.20
C THR A 168 -0.41 -27.25 1.35
N PRO A 169 -1.53 -26.57 1.07
CA PRO A 169 -2.48 -26.20 2.12
C PRO A 169 -3.41 -27.36 2.52
N ASP A 170 -3.54 -28.39 1.67
CA ASP A 170 -4.61 -29.40 1.79
C ASP A 170 -4.21 -30.84 1.43
N ASN A 171 -2.93 -31.09 1.12
CA ASN A 171 -2.41 -32.40 0.69
C ASN A 171 -2.94 -32.88 -0.67
N TYR A 172 -3.52 -31.98 -1.47
CA TYR A 172 -3.94 -32.21 -2.86
C TYR A 172 -3.31 -31.20 -3.83
N HIS A 173 -3.18 -29.93 -3.44
CA HIS A 173 -2.56 -28.88 -4.25
C HIS A 173 -1.10 -28.72 -3.83
N PHE A 174 -0.18 -29.32 -4.58
CA PHE A 174 1.26 -29.28 -4.29
C PHE A 174 1.95 -28.23 -5.16
N LEU A 175 2.72 -27.36 -4.50
CA LEU A 175 3.44 -26.26 -5.11
C LEU A 175 4.90 -26.34 -4.65
N VAL A 176 5.85 -26.24 -5.58
CA VAL A 176 7.27 -26.07 -5.28
C VAL A 176 7.59 -24.59 -5.30
N VAL A 177 8.05 -24.04 -4.17
CA VAL A 177 8.52 -22.65 -4.10
C VAL A 177 9.85 -22.52 -4.84
N ARG A 178 9.90 -21.64 -5.84
CA ARG A 178 11.08 -21.37 -6.68
C ARG A 178 12.27 -20.91 -5.84
N LEU A 179 13.47 -21.19 -6.32
CA LEU A 179 14.71 -20.70 -5.70
C LEU A 179 14.73 -19.17 -5.77
N GLY A 180 15.03 -18.52 -4.63
CA GLY A 180 15.03 -17.06 -4.50
C GLY A 180 13.76 -16.48 -3.88
N ALA A 181 12.64 -17.22 -3.88
CA ALA A 181 11.45 -16.85 -3.11
C ALA A 181 11.57 -17.33 -1.65
N ASP A 182 10.90 -16.65 -0.72
CA ASP A 182 10.82 -17.05 0.68
C ASP A 182 9.73 -18.12 0.85
N VAL A 183 10.10 -19.30 1.35
CA VAL A 183 9.18 -20.45 1.51
C VAL A 183 8.11 -20.16 2.55
N ASP A 184 8.47 -19.51 3.66
CA ASP A 184 7.54 -19.24 4.75
C ASP A 184 6.57 -18.12 4.36
N ALA A 185 7.05 -17.10 3.66
CA ALA A 185 6.18 -16.04 3.15
C ALA A 185 5.15 -16.59 2.15
N VAL A 186 5.60 -17.42 1.19
CA VAL A 186 4.71 -18.04 0.19
C VAL A 186 3.72 -19.00 0.86
N ARG A 187 4.17 -19.82 1.82
CA ARG A 187 3.30 -20.72 2.59
C ARG A 187 2.21 -19.94 3.32
N ARG A 188 2.55 -18.84 4.02
CA ARG A 188 1.55 -18.00 4.71
C ARG A 188 0.49 -17.44 3.78
N VAL A 189 0.88 -16.97 2.59
CA VAL A 189 -0.07 -16.49 1.56
C VAL A 189 -0.99 -17.62 1.10
N ILE A 190 -0.43 -18.77 0.74
CA ILE A 190 -1.20 -19.91 0.22
C ILE A 190 -2.18 -20.44 1.27
N ASP A 191 -1.71 -20.63 2.52
CA ASP A 191 -2.52 -21.14 3.61
C ASP A 191 -3.68 -20.18 3.91
N PHE A 192 -3.42 -18.86 3.96
CA PHE A 192 -4.46 -17.86 4.18
C PHE A 192 -5.46 -17.78 3.03
N MET A 193 -4.99 -17.81 1.77
CA MET A 193 -5.88 -17.86 0.61
C MET A 193 -6.78 -19.10 0.66
N TYR A 194 -6.23 -20.26 0.99
CA TYR A 194 -7.00 -21.49 1.05
C TYR A 194 -8.05 -21.47 2.17
N SER A 195 -7.71 -20.93 3.35
CA SER A 195 -8.60 -20.90 4.51
C SER A 195 -9.66 -19.80 4.43
N GLU A 196 -9.28 -18.58 4.03
CA GLU A 196 -10.14 -17.39 4.11
C GLU A 196 -10.68 -16.92 2.76
N LEU A 197 -9.96 -17.18 1.65
CA LEU A 197 -10.22 -16.65 0.31
C LEU A 197 -10.29 -17.76 -0.75
N ARG A 198 -11.08 -18.80 -0.45
CA ARG A 198 -11.10 -20.05 -1.21
C ARG A 198 -11.39 -19.87 -2.70
N GLU A 199 -12.28 -18.95 -3.06
CA GLU A 199 -12.58 -18.64 -4.48
C GLU A 199 -11.36 -18.06 -5.20
N MET A 200 -10.67 -17.10 -4.57
CA MET A 200 -9.41 -16.52 -5.08
C MET A 200 -8.34 -17.61 -5.25
N PHE A 201 -8.18 -18.49 -4.26
CA PHE A 201 -7.23 -19.60 -4.33
C PHE A 201 -7.46 -20.49 -5.56
N PHE A 202 -8.70 -20.96 -5.78
CA PHE A 202 -9.00 -21.85 -6.91
C PHE A 202 -8.92 -21.12 -8.25
N ALA A 203 -9.27 -19.83 -8.30
CA ALA A 203 -9.10 -19.02 -9.50
C ALA A 203 -7.61 -18.91 -9.88
N LEU A 204 -6.74 -18.57 -8.92
CA LEU A 204 -5.29 -18.49 -9.13
C LEU A 204 -4.71 -19.86 -9.50
N TRP A 205 -5.10 -20.93 -8.81
CA TRP A 205 -4.67 -22.29 -9.12
C TRP A 205 -5.00 -22.68 -10.57
N GLY A 206 -6.22 -22.40 -11.01
CA GLY A 206 -6.65 -22.68 -12.38
C GLY A 206 -5.97 -21.79 -13.43
N ASN A 207 -5.38 -20.67 -13.01
CA ASN A 207 -4.72 -19.72 -13.90
C ASN A 207 -3.21 -19.98 -14.09
N ILE A 208 -2.61 -20.85 -13.27
CA ILE A 208 -1.17 -21.11 -13.38
C ILE A 208 -0.83 -21.70 -14.75
N GLY A 209 0.04 -21.03 -15.49
CA GLY A 209 0.54 -21.40 -16.81
C GLY A 209 -0.41 -21.07 -17.96
N THR A 210 -1.53 -20.39 -17.72
CA THR A 210 -2.51 -20.09 -18.78
C THR A 210 -2.13 -18.84 -19.59
N THR A 211 -1.62 -17.81 -18.92
CA THR A 211 -1.39 -16.49 -19.48
C THR A 211 0.07 -16.08 -19.29
N PRO A 212 0.76 -15.56 -20.32
CA PRO A 212 2.14 -15.11 -20.18
C PRO A 212 2.26 -14.01 -19.11
N PRO A 213 3.23 -14.09 -18.17
CA PRO A 213 3.36 -13.09 -17.10
C PRO A 213 3.55 -11.65 -17.59
N ALA A 214 4.09 -11.44 -18.79
CA ALA A 214 4.23 -10.11 -19.37
C ALA A 214 2.87 -9.48 -19.74
N GLU A 215 1.90 -10.29 -20.17
CA GLU A 215 0.54 -9.81 -20.50
C GLU A 215 -0.25 -9.46 -19.24
N VAL A 216 -0.14 -10.30 -18.21
CA VAL A 216 -0.74 -10.07 -16.89
C VAL A 216 -0.19 -8.77 -16.28
N GLU A 217 1.12 -8.56 -16.35
CA GLU A 217 1.76 -7.34 -15.83
C GLU A 217 1.34 -6.09 -16.59
N GLU A 218 1.21 -6.15 -17.92
CA GLU A 218 0.74 -5.03 -18.71
C GLU A 218 -0.73 -4.66 -18.39
N LEU A 219 -1.56 -5.64 -18.08
CA LEU A 219 -2.93 -5.38 -17.61
C LEU A 219 -2.92 -4.72 -16.23
N ALA A 220 -2.17 -5.25 -15.26
CA ALA A 220 -2.02 -4.65 -13.94
C ALA A 220 -1.47 -3.22 -14.01
N ARG A 221 -0.52 -2.96 -14.91
CA ARG A 221 0.07 -1.63 -15.14
C ARG A 221 -0.99 -0.64 -15.60
N ARG A 222 -1.85 -1.02 -16.56
CA ARG A 222 -2.93 -0.16 -17.04
C ARG A 222 -3.94 0.22 -15.94
N TRP A 223 -4.30 -0.72 -15.08
CA TRP A 223 -5.18 -0.44 -13.93
C TRP A 223 -4.55 0.54 -12.96
N ARG A 224 -3.30 0.26 -12.58
CA ARG A 224 -2.50 1.11 -11.69
C ARG A 224 -2.30 2.52 -12.24
N ASP A 225 -1.89 2.64 -13.51
CA ASP A 225 -1.66 3.94 -14.14
C ASP A 225 -2.97 4.73 -14.29
N GLY A 226 -4.10 4.06 -14.54
CA GLY A 226 -5.42 4.70 -14.52
C GLY A 226 -5.77 5.29 -13.16
N ARG A 227 -5.60 4.52 -12.08
CA ARG A 227 -5.83 4.99 -10.69
C ARG A 227 -4.92 6.15 -10.30
N LEU A 228 -3.66 6.10 -10.73
CA LEU A 228 -2.70 7.18 -10.47
C LEU A 228 -3.04 8.44 -11.28
N ALA A 229 -3.45 8.29 -12.54
CA ALA A 229 -3.88 9.41 -13.38
C ALA A 229 -5.12 10.12 -12.81
N ASP A 230 -6.09 9.38 -12.27
CA ASP A 230 -7.27 9.94 -11.59
C ASP A 230 -6.90 10.81 -10.37
N ARG A 231 -5.73 10.56 -9.77
CA ARG A 231 -5.14 11.36 -8.68
C ARG A 231 -4.23 12.49 -9.15
N GLY A 232 -4.10 12.67 -10.46
CA GLY A 232 -3.25 13.70 -11.07
C GLY A 232 -1.78 13.34 -11.16
N TRP A 233 -1.41 12.06 -11.03
CA TRP A 233 -0.05 11.63 -11.35
C TRP A 233 0.18 11.73 -12.87
N PRO A 234 1.26 12.40 -13.30
CA PRO A 234 1.58 12.51 -14.72
C PRO A 234 2.09 11.16 -15.26
N ASP A 235 1.84 10.92 -16.54
CA ASP A 235 2.57 9.89 -17.27
C ASP A 235 4.07 10.27 -17.41
N LEU A 236 4.90 9.35 -17.90
CA LEU A 236 6.34 9.57 -18.02
C LEU A 236 6.70 10.76 -18.93
N GLU A 237 5.95 10.96 -20.01
CA GLU A 237 6.19 12.03 -20.98
C GLU A 237 5.82 13.39 -20.37
N GLN A 238 4.66 13.46 -19.72
CA GLN A 238 4.21 14.62 -18.95
C GLN A 238 5.18 14.98 -17.83
N ALA A 239 5.66 13.98 -17.08
CA ALA A 239 6.64 14.19 -16.01
C ALA A 239 7.96 14.75 -16.57
N TYR A 240 8.44 14.20 -17.69
CA TYR A 240 9.63 14.69 -18.38
C TYR A 240 9.47 16.14 -18.86
N GLU A 241 8.31 16.50 -19.42
CA GLU A 241 8.00 17.85 -19.88
C GLU A 241 7.98 18.90 -18.76
N VAL A 242 7.63 18.49 -17.54
CA VAL A 242 7.66 19.33 -16.34
C VAL A 242 9.09 19.45 -15.79
N LEU A 243 9.84 18.35 -15.77
CA LEU A 243 11.18 18.29 -15.17
C LEU A 243 12.31 18.73 -16.10
N LYS A 244 12.07 18.78 -17.42
CA LYS A 244 13.11 19.21 -18.36
C LYS A 244 13.56 20.63 -18.06
N ASP A 245 14.87 20.81 -18.00
CA ASP A 245 15.45 22.14 -17.89
C ASP A 245 14.97 22.98 -19.07
N ARG A 246 14.29 24.08 -18.75
CA ARG A 246 13.93 25.07 -19.76
C ARG A 246 14.99 26.15 -19.78
N ASP A 247 15.45 26.50 -20.98
CA ASP A 247 16.30 27.68 -21.15
C ASP A 247 15.54 28.90 -20.61
N PRO A 248 16.05 29.59 -19.57
CA PRO A 248 15.41 30.78 -19.02
C PRO A 248 15.16 31.86 -20.07
N GLN A 249 15.94 31.90 -21.15
CA GLN A 249 15.80 32.85 -22.25
C GLN A 249 14.60 32.55 -23.16
N LEU A 250 14.11 31.30 -23.16
CA LEU A 250 12.92 30.87 -23.89
C LEU A 250 11.63 30.96 -23.06
N LEU A 251 11.74 31.22 -21.75
CA LEU A 251 10.60 31.49 -20.89
C LEU A 251 10.03 32.86 -21.21
N GLN A 252 8.88 32.90 -21.87
CA GLN A 252 8.17 34.16 -22.03
C GLN A 252 7.56 34.58 -20.69
N PRO A 253 7.77 35.83 -20.24
CA PRO A 253 7.11 36.33 -19.05
C PRO A 253 5.60 36.31 -19.28
N VAL A 254 4.91 35.46 -18.54
CA VAL A 254 3.44 35.47 -18.49
C VAL A 254 3.05 36.64 -17.60
N ALA A 255 2.30 37.60 -18.16
CA ALA A 255 1.73 38.68 -17.37
C ALA A 255 0.85 38.07 -16.28
N LEU A 256 1.20 38.33 -15.01
CA LEU A 256 0.39 37.87 -13.90
C LEU A 256 -1.02 38.47 -14.03
N PRO A 257 -2.08 37.70 -13.71
CA PRO A 257 -3.44 38.23 -13.68
C PRO A 257 -3.52 39.52 -12.84
N ARG A 258 -4.35 40.48 -13.25
CA ARG A 258 -4.53 41.74 -12.51
C ARG A 258 -4.89 41.42 -11.04
N GLY A 259 -4.09 41.94 -10.10
CA GLY A 259 -4.23 41.70 -8.66
C GLY A 259 -3.18 40.76 -8.04
N TRP A 260 -2.25 40.23 -8.83
CA TRP A 260 -1.12 39.39 -8.36
C TRP A 260 0.24 40.08 -8.44
N SER A 261 0.26 41.35 -8.85
CA SER A 261 1.41 42.24 -8.74
C SER A 261 1.13 43.18 -7.57
N ASP A 262 1.73 42.88 -6.41
CA ASP A 262 1.86 43.84 -5.32
C ASP A 262 2.61 45.10 -5.78
#